data_AF-A0A5J5W2I2-F1
#
_entry.id   AF-A0A5J5W2I2-F1
#
_cell.length_a   1.000
_cell.length_b   1.000
_cell.length_c   1.000
_cell.angle_alpha   90.00
_cell.angle_beta   90.00
_cell.angle_gamma   90.00
#
_symmetry.space_group_name_H-M   'P 1'
#
loop_
_entity.id
_entity.type
_entity.pdbx_description
1 polymer ?
#
loop_
_entity_poly.entity_id
_entity_poly.type
_entity_poly.pdbx_seq_one_letter_code
_entity_poly.pdbx_strand_id
1 'polypeptide(L)'
;MATKGNDQIIKENNCESKMGLPCVLEAFTSIFNTGSISNKCCGELVVLGKVCHSVLVKRTLENPLFKDLNPGKIIAKSIQTWNNCLALIDSPSLST
;
A
#
# COMPACT_ATOMS: atom_id res chain seq x y z
N MET A 1 -18.97 17.82 5.64
CA MET A 1 -17.49 17.96 5.73
C MET A 1 -16.94 17.85 4.32
N ALA A 2 -16.08 18.76 3.88
CA ALA A 2 -15.39 18.62 2.61
C ALA A 2 -14.42 17.43 2.71
N THR A 3 -14.58 16.42 1.86
CA THR A 3 -13.61 15.33 1.74
C THR A 3 -12.32 15.86 1.16
N LYS A 4 -11.22 15.58 1.84
CA LYS A 4 -9.88 15.97 1.43
C LYS A 4 -9.44 15.15 0.21
N GLY A 5 -8.86 15.80 -0.80
CA GLY A 5 -8.32 15.11 -1.97
C GLY A 5 -7.12 14.22 -1.62
N ASN A 6 -6.89 13.17 -2.42
CA ASN A 6 -5.83 12.19 -2.18
C ASN A 6 -4.44 12.85 -2.12
N ASP A 7 -4.12 13.77 -3.04
CA ASP A 7 -2.84 14.49 -3.08
C ASP A 7 -2.56 15.28 -1.79
N GLN A 8 -3.61 15.90 -1.24
CA GLN A 8 -3.50 16.65 -0.01
C GLN A 8 -3.24 15.71 1.19
N ILE A 9 -3.88 14.54 1.24
CA ILE A 9 -3.63 13.53 2.29
C ILE A 9 -2.20 12.98 2.18
N ILE A 10 -1.73 12.69 0.96
CA ILE A 10 -0.37 12.19 0.68
C ILE A 10 0.67 13.16 1.23
N LYS A 11 0.52 14.45 0.88
CA LYS A 11 1.44 15.51 1.30
C LYS A 11 1.49 15.68 2.82
N GLU A 12 0.33 15.74 3.48
CA GLU A 12 0.29 15.98 4.93
C GLU A 12 0.77 14.81 5.78
N ASN A 13 0.67 13.58 5.27
CA ASN A 13 1.12 12.39 5.97
C ASN A 13 2.56 11.98 5.61
N ASN A 14 3.24 12.77 4.76
CA ASN A 14 4.58 12.48 4.23
C ASN A 14 4.67 11.05 3.68
N CYS A 15 3.71 10.65 2.84
CA CYS A 15 3.59 9.27 2.39
C CYS A 15 4.70 8.82 1.44
N GLU A 16 5.37 9.74 0.75
CA GLU A 16 6.33 9.41 -0.32
C GLU A 16 7.74 9.08 0.19
N SER A 17 8.06 9.38 1.46
CA SER A 17 9.43 9.25 1.99
C SER A 17 9.66 8.04 2.90
N LYS A 18 8.62 7.29 3.24
CA LYS A 18 8.66 6.26 4.31
C LYS A 18 8.99 4.84 3.82
N MET A 19 9.07 4.62 2.52
CA MET A 19 9.28 3.30 1.91
C MET A 19 10.32 3.40 0.80
N GLY A 20 11.26 2.45 0.77
CA GLY A 20 12.29 2.38 -0.26
C GLY A 20 11.69 1.97 -1.60
N LEU A 21 12.26 2.48 -2.70
CA LEU A 21 11.81 2.18 -4.07
C LEU A 21 11.66 0.67 -4.36
N PRO A 22 12.58 -0.22 -3.92
CA PRO A 22 12.40 -1.66 -4.14
C PRO A 22 11.10 -2.20 -3.51
N CYS A 23 10.79 -1.77 -2.29
CA CYS A 23 9.58 -2.19 -1.59
C CYS A 23 8.33 -1.55 -2.17
N VAL A 24 8.41 -0.30 -2.65
CA VAL A 24 7.31 0.35 -3.40
C VAL A 24 6.96 -0.48 -4.65
N LEU A 25 7.95 -0.91 -5.43
CA LEU A 25 7.73 -1.71 -6.64
C LEU A 25 7.14 -3.10 -6.32
N GLU A 26 7.60 -3.72 -5.24
CA GLU A 26 7.08 -5.02 -4.80
C GLU A 26 5.63 -4.90 -4.31
N ALA A 27 5.32 -3.91 -3.48
CA ALA A 27 3.95 -3.63 -3.04
C ALA A 27 3.03 -3.32 -4.22
N PHE A 28 3.48 -2.49 -5.17
CA PHE A 28 2.75 -2.21 -6.40
C PHE A 28 2.46 -3.49 -7.19
N THR A 29 3.48 -4.32 -7.43
CA THR A 29 3.33 -5.58 -8.18
C THR A 29 2.37 -6.54 -7.47
N SER A 30 2.48 -6.62 -6.14
CA SER A 30 1.59 -7.41 -5.28
C SER A 30 0.13 -6.95 -5.38
N ILE A 31 -0.15 -5.67 -5.59
CA ILE A 31 -1.51 -5.12 -5.60
C ILE A 31 -2.11 -5.04 -7.01
N PHE A 32 -1.34 -4.61 -8.00
CA PHE A 32 -1.83 -4.27 -9.34
C PHE A 32 -1.62 -5.39 -10.37
N ASN A 33 -0.67 -6.30 -10.13
CA ASN A 33 -0.35 -7.40 -11.04
C ASN A 33 -0.53 -8.76 -10.32
N THR A 34 0.22 -9.77 -10.73
CA THR A 34 0.38 -11.05 -10.04
C THR A 34 1.73 -11.06 -9.33
N GLY A 35 1.71 -11.15 -8.00
CA GLY A 35 2.91 -11.12 -7.17
C GLY A 35 2.57 -11.21 -5.69
N SER A 36 3.59 -11.32 -4.86
CA SER A 36 3.54 -11.29 -3.40
C SER A 36 4.44 -10.17 -2.88
N ILE A 37 4.29 -9.83 -1.60
CA ILE A 37 5.18 -8.93 -0.89
C ILE A 37 6.03 -9.72 0.10
N SER A 38 7.32 -9.41 0.18
CA SER A 38 8.30 -10.00 1.07
C SER A 38 8.12 -9.53 2.50
N ASN A 39 8.57 -10.33 3.47
CA ASN A 39 8.53 -9.95 4.89
C ASN A 39 9.30 -8.65 5.16
N LYS A 40 10.43 -8.43 4.47
CA LYS A 40 11.19 -7.18 4.54
C LYS A 40 10.33 -5.99 4.13
N CYS A 41 9.70 -6.07 2.97
CA CYS A 41 8.90 -4.97 2.46
C CYS A 41 7.55 -4.82 3.18
N CYS A 42 7.06 -5.86 3.84
CA CYS A 42 5.96 -5.73 4.80
C CYS A 42 6.31 -4.83 5.98
N GLY A 43 7.54 -4.92 6.52
CA GLY A 43 7.98 -4.02 7.59
C GLY A 43 7.93 -2.55 7.15
N GLU A 44 8.47 -2.24 5.98
CA GLU A 44 8.42 -0.87 5.43
C GLU A 44 6.98 -0.42 5.11
N LEU A 45 6.13 -1.34 4.61
CA LEU A 45 4.72 -1.02 4.34
C LEU A 45 3.95 -0.69 5.62
N VAL A 46 4.22 -1.40 6.72
CA VAL A 46 3.62 -1.11 8.03
C VAL A 46 4.10 0.24 8.57
N VAL A 47 5.40 0.57 8.42
CA VAL A 47 5.97 1.88 8.79
C VAL A 47 5.38 3.02 7.95
N LEU A 48 5.16 2.80 6.65
CA LEU A 48 4.46 3.74 5.77
C LEU A 48 3.07 4.09 6.34
N GLY A 49 2.39 3.08 6.87
CA GLY A 49 1.14 3.22 7.60
C GLY A 49 -0.10 3.10 6.72
N LYS A 50 -1.21 2.67 7.34
CA LYS A 50 -2.46 2.32 6.64
C LYS A 50 -3.06 3.47 5.84
N VAL A 51 -2.98 4.70 6.37
CA VAL A 51 -3.47 5.91 5.70
C VAL A 51 -2.74 6.12 4.38
N CYS A 52 -1.41 6.10 4.41
CA CYS A 52 -0.57 6.27 3.23
C CYS A 52 -0.75 5.14 2.22
N HIS A 53 -0.73 3.89 2.66
CA HIS A 53 -1.02 2.73 1.80
C HIS A 53 -2.35 2.89 1.06
N SER A 54 -3.42 3.19 1.79
CA SER A 54 -4.76 3.27 1.22
C SER A 54 -4.90 4.44 0.23
N VAL A 55 -4.34 5.61 0.57
CA VAL A 55 -4.46 6.79 -0.30
C VAL A 55 -3.60 6.68 -1.54
N LEU A 56 -2.40 6.10 -1.45
CA LEU A 56 -1.52 5.89 -2.60
C LEU A 56 -2.18 4.95 -3.62
N VAL A 57 -2.78 3.84 -3.17
CA VAL A 57 -3.52 2.93 -4.05
C VAL A 57 -4.69 3.62 -4.75
N LYS A 58 -5.48 4.41 -4.00
CA LYS A 58 -6.58 5.21 -4.59
C LYS A 58 -6.05 6.21 -5.62
N ARG A 59 -4.97 6.93 -5.29
CA ARG A 59 -4.34 7.91 -6.16
C ARG A 59 -3.78 7.28 -7.45
N THR A 60 -3.26 6.06 -7.35
CA THR A 60 -2.83 5.27 -8.51
C THR A 60 -4.02 4.90 -9.39
N LEU A 61 -5.15 4.47 -8.82
CA LEU A 61 -6.36 4.14 -9.59
C LEU A 61 -6.99 5.35 -10.29
N GLU A 62 -6.72 6.57 -9.83
CA GLU A 62 -7.14 7.80 -10.53
C GLU A 62 -6.34 8.07 -11.81
N ASN A 63 -5.18 7.43 -11.99
CA ASN A 63 -4.38 7.58 -13.21
C ASN A 63 -5.06 6.84 -14.39
N PRO A 64 -5.32 7.53 -15.53
CA PRO A 64 -5.96 6.92 -16.71
C PRO A 64 -5.28 5.66 -17.25
N LEU A 65 -4.00 5.44 -16.96
CA LEU A 65 -3.26 4.23 -17.32
C LEU A 65 -3.86 2.96 -16.68
N PHE A 66 -4.61 3.08 -15.59
CA PHE A 66 -5.22 1.96 -14.86
C PHE A 66 -6.73 1.88 -15.03
N LYS A 67 -7.31 2.63 -15.97
CA LYS A 67 -8.78 2.72 -16.17
C LYS A 67 -9.45 1.38 -16.49
N ASP A 68 -8.71 0.44 -17.07
CA ASP A 68 -9.21 -0.87 -17.49
C ASP A 68 -9.11 -1.92 -16.37
N LEU A 69 -8.47 -1.58 -15.24
CA LEU A 69 -8.45 -2.43 -14.05
C LEU A 69 -9.78 -2.34 -13.31
N ASN A 70 -10.19 -3.44 -12.68
CA ASN A 70 -11.34 -3.43 -11.78
C ASN A 70 -10.93 -2.81 -10.42
N PRO A 71 -11.42 -1.60 -10.06
CA PRO A 71 -11.00 -0.93 -8.83
C PRO A 71 -11.34 -1.74 -7.58
N GLY A 72 -12.49 -2.41 -7.57
CA GLY A 72 -12.92 -3.25 -6.44
C GLY A 72 -11.95 -4.42 -6.21
N LYS A 73 -11.48 -5.07 -7.29
CA LYS A 73 -10.48 -6.14 -7.19
C LYS A 73 -9.14 -5.64 -6.66
N ILE A 74 -8.69 -4.48 -7.15
CA ILE A 74 -7.43 -3.86 -6.70
C ILE A 74 -7.52 -3.44 -5.22
N ILE A 75 -8.64 -2.83 -4.80
CA ILE A 75 -8.87 -2.43 -3.41
C ILE A 75 -8.90 -3.66 -2.50
N ALA A 76 -9.59 -4.74 -2.90
CA ALA A 76 -9.63 -5.98 -2.14
C ALA A 76 -8.22 -6.58 -1.97
N LYS A 77 -7.42 -6.59 -3.05
CA LYS A 77 -6.03 -7.06 -3.00
C LYS A 77 -5.15 -6.18 -2.13
N SER A 78 -5.30 -4.86 -2.21
CA SER A 78 -4.63 -3.89 -1.34
C SER A 78 -4.92 -4.12 0.14
N ILE A 79 -6.18 -4.41 0.51
CA ILE A 79 -6.57 -4.75 1.88
C ILE A 79 -5.93 -6.07 2.32
N GLN A 80 -5.95 -7.08 1.45
CA GLN A 80 -5.33 -8.37 1.72
C GLN A 80 -3.82 -8.23 1.97
N THR A 81 -3.11 -7.51 1.10
CA THR A 81 -1.67 -7.24 1.25
C THR A 81 -1.35 -6.55 2.57
N TRP A 82 -2.14 -5.53 2.95
CA TRP A 82 -1.98 -4.84 4.24
C TRP A 82 -2.15 -5.80 5.42
N ASN A 83 -3.24 -6.57 5.44
CA ASN A 83 -3.55 -7.48 6.54
C ASN A 83 -2.49 -8.60 6.67
N ASN A 84 -1.99 -9.12 5.55
CA ASN A 84 -0.92 -10.12 5.56
C ASN A 84 0.36 -9.54 6.17
N CYS A 85 0.73 -8.31 5.81
CA CYS A 85 1.90 -7.66 6.39
C CYS A 85 1.74 -7.34 7.88
N LEU A 86 0.54 -6.92 8.31
CA LEU A 86 0.26 -6.65 9.71
C LEU A 86 0.38 -7.92 10.56
N ALA A 87 -0.21 -9.03 10.09
CA ALA A 87 -0.15 -10.32 10.78
C ALA A 87 1.28 -10.87 10.95
N LEU A 88 2.21 -10.52 10.06
CA LEU A 88 3.62 -10.91 10.18
C LEU A 88 4.35 -10.17 11.30
N ILE A 89 3.97 -8.93 11.59
CA ILE A 89 4.55 -8.15 12.69
C ILE A 89 3.95 -8.55 14.04
N ASP A 90 2.65 -8.86 14.06
CA ASP A 90 1.96 -9.32 15.27
C ASP A 90 2.30 -10.77 15.65
N SER A 91 2.96 -11.53 14.75
CA SER A 91 3.41 -12.89 15.05
C SER A 91 4.65 -12.86 15.95
N PRO A 92 4.61 -13.49 17.14
CA PRO A 92 5.77 -13.54 18.04
C PRO A 92 6.99 -14.25 17.45
N SER A 93 6.84 -14.95 16.32
CA SER A 93 7.90 -15.70 15.64
C SER A 93 8.99 -14.85 15.00
N LEU A 94 8.83 -13.52 14.90
CA LEU A 94 9.88 -12.62 14.42
C LEU A 94 10.68 -11.95 15.55
N SER A 95 10.54 -12.46 16.78
CA SER A 95 11.38 -12.09 17.93
C SER A 95 12.68 -12.92 17.91
N THR A 96 13.62 -12.57 17.03
CA THR A 96 15.00 -13.10 17.09
C THR A 96 16.00 -11.98 16.90
#